data_AF-A0A7K8KJJ7-F1
#
_entry.id   AF-A0A7K8KJJ7-F1
#
_cell.length_a   1.000
_cell.length_b   1.000
_cell.length_c   1.000
_cell.angle_alpha   90.00
_cell.angle_beta   90.00
_cell.angle_gamma   90.00
#
_symmetry.space_group_name_H-M   'P 1'
#
loop_
_entity.id
_entity.type
_entity.pdbx_description
1 polymer ?
#
loop_
_entity_poly.entity_id
_entity_poly.type
_entity_poly.pdbx_seq_one_letter_code
_entity_poly.pdbx_strand_id
1 'polypeptide(L)' 'VLNRIIRLQAVVELITDQTASALELLTAQQTQMRAAIYQNRPALDYLLAEEGGVRGKF' A
#
# COMPACT_ATOMS: atom_id res chain seq x y z
N VAL A 1 -20.14 -37.77 -6.97
CA VAL A 1 -19.08 -36.89 -7.53
C VAL A 1 -19.55 -35.44 -7.66
N LEU A 2 -20.69 -35.16 -8.30
CA LEU A 2 -21.20 -33.80 -8.55
C LEU A 2 -21.35 -32.91 -7.30
N ASN A 3 -21.92 -33.42 -6.21
CA ASN A 3 -22.09 -32.65 -4.95
C ASN A 3 -20.74 -32.15 -4.39
N ARG A 4 -19.70 -32.98 -4.45
CA ARG A 4 -18.34 -32.59 -4.03
C ARG A 4 -17.77 -31.47 -4.89
N ILE A 5 -18.01 -31.51 -6.21
CA ILE A 5 -17.55 -30.48 -7.14
C ILE A 5 -18.24 -29.14 -6.85
N ILE A 6 -19.56 -29.13 -6.66
CA ILE A 6 -20.33 -27.91 -6.36
C ILE A 6 -19.83 -27.26 -5.05
N ARG A 7 -19.57 -28.07 -4.01
CA ARG A 7 -19.03 -27.56 -2.74
C ARG A 7 -17.63 -26.99 -2.89
N LEU A 8 -16.77 -27.63 -3.69
CA LEU A 8 -15.44 -27.12 -3.96
C LEU A 8 -15.48 -25.82 -4.77
N GLN A 9 -16.38 -25.71 -5.74
CA GLN A 9 -16.59 -24.49 -6.52
C GLN A 9 -16.95 -23.31 -5.61
N ALA A 10 -17.90 -23.50 -4.70
CA ALA A 10 -18.32 -22.45 -3.76
C ALA A 10 -17.18 -21.99 -2.82
N VAL A 11 -16.30 -22.92 -2.41
CA VAL A 11 -15.13 -22.58 -1.58
C VAL A 11 -14.10 -21.79 -2.38
N VAL A 12 -13.87 -22.16 -3.64
CA VAL A 12 -12.94 -21.42 -4.52
C VAL A 12 -13.44 -20.01 -4.79
N GLU A 13 -14.74 -19.85 -5.05
CA GLU A 13 -15.38 -18.56 -5.27
C GLU A 13 -15.25 -17.66 -4.03
N LEU A 14 -15.57 -18.19 -2.84
CA LEU A 14 -15.42 -17.47 -1.57
C LEU A 14 -13.97 -16.99 -1.34
N ILE A 15 -12.99 -17.87 -1.53
CA ILE A 15 -11.57 -17.52 -1.31
C ILE A 15 -11.12 -16.48 -2.35
N THR A 16 -11.57 -16.61 -3.60
CA THR A 16 -11.20 -15.68 -4.68
C THR A 16 -11.73 -14.29 -4.38
N ASP A 17 -12.99 -14.16 -3.95
CA ASP A 17 -13.60 -12.87 -3.61
C ASP A 17 -12.92 -12.22 -2.40
N GLN A 18 -12.67 -12.99 -1.35
CA GLN A 18 -11.95 -12.51 -0.16
C GLN A 18 -10.53 -12.04 -0.51
N THR A 19 -9.85 -12.77 -1.39
CA THR A 19 -8.50 -12.42 -1.86
C THR A 19 -8.53 -11.14 -2.70
N ALA A 20 -9.50 -10.99 -3.60
CA ALA A 20 -9.66 -9.79 -4.41
C ALA A 20 -9.88 -8.54 -3.53
N SER A 21 -10.76 -8.64 -2.53
CA SER A 21 -11.01 -7.54 -1.59
C SER A 21 -9.77 -7.18 -0.76
N ALA A 22 -9.03 -8.17 -0.27
CA ALA A 22 -7.78 -7.93 0.46
C ALA A 22 -6.72 -7.24 -0.41
N LEU A 23 -6.60 -7.66 -1.69
CA LEU A 23 -5.67 -7.04 -2.64
C LEU A 23 -6.08 -5.59 -2.97
N GLU A 24 -7.37 -5.30 -3.08
CA GLU A 24 -7.87 -3.94 -3.28
C GLU A 24 -7.49 -3.02 -2.10
N LEU A 25 -7.68 -3.49 -0.87
CA LEU A 25 -7.28 -2.75 0.34
C LEU A 25 -5.77 -2.50 0.38
N LEU A 26 -4.95 -3.52 0.07
CA LEU A 26 -3.50 -3.37 0.00
C LEU A 26 -3.08 -2.36 -1.07
N THR A 27 -3.73 -2.39 -2.22
CA THR A 27 -3.45 -1.45 -3.32
C THR A 27 -3.82 -0.02 -2.95
N ALA A 28 -4.95 0.17 -2.27
CA ALA A 28 -5.37 1.48 -1.76
C ALA A 28 -4.36 2.01 -0.73
N GLN A 29 -3.94 1.16 0.22
CA GLN A 29 -2.96 1.53 1.23
C GLN A 29 -1.59 1.86 0.61
N GLN A 30 -1.12 1.04 -0.34
CA GLN A 30 0.12 1.31 -1.07
C GLN A 30 0.07 2.65 -1.81
N THR A 31 -1.07 2.96 -2.42
CA THR A 31 -1.28 4.23 -3.13
C THR A 31 -1.24 5.41 -2.17
N GLN A 32 -1.91 5.30 -1.02
CA GLN A 32 -1.89 6.33 0.03
C GLN A 32 -0.48 6.55 0.58
N MET A 33 0.27 5.47 0.85
CA MET A 33 1.66 5.56 1.33
C MET A 33 2.56 6.25 0.31
N ARG A 34 2.45 5.87 -0.97
CA ARG A 34 3.19 6.54 -2.05
C ARG A 34 2.85 8.02 -2.13
N ALA A 35 1.57 8.37 -2.07
CA ALA A 35 1.13 9.77 -2.07
C ALA A 35 1.73 10.56 -0.91
N ALA A 36 1.70 10.02 0.31
CA ALA A 36 2.30 10.66 1.49
C ALA A 36 3.81 10.86 1.35
N ILE A 37 4.54 9.86 0.82
CA ILE A 37 5.98 9.98 0.56
C ILE A 37 6.27 11.09 -0.46
N TYR A 38 5.54 11.13 -1.58
CA TYR A 38 5.73 12.16 -2.60
C TYR A 38 5.33 13.55 -2.12
N GLN A 39 4.25 13.68 -1.36
CA GLN A 39 3.81 14.95 -0.78
C GLN A 39 4.83 15.51 0.22
N ASN A 40 5.50 14.63 0.99
CA ASN A 40 6.52 15.06 1.95
C ASN A 40 7.87 15.36 1.31
N ARG A 41 8.13 14.91 0.08
CA ARG A 41 9.41 15.10 -0.63
C ARG A 41 9.89 16.56 -0.68
N PRO A 42 9.09 17.55 -1.11
CA PRO A 42 9.55 18.94 -1.14
C PRO A 42 9.85 19.52 0.25
N ALA A 43 9.07 19.16 1.27
CA ALA A 43 9.32 19.60 2.64
C ALA A 43 10.61 18.99 3.20
N LEU A 44 10.85 17.71 2.91
CA LEU A 44 12.12 17.02 3.22
C LEU A 44 13.30 17.67 2.48
N ASP A 45 13.18 17.95 1.19
CA ASP A 45 14.25 18.58 0.40
C ASP A 45 14.58 19.99 0.92
N TYR A 46 13.58 20.75 1.39
CA TYR A 46 13.78 22.05 2.06
C TYR A 46 14.53 21.91 3.39
N LEU A 47 14.06 21.02 4.28
CA LEU A 47 14.70 20.79 5.58
C LEU A 47 16.15 20.30 5.42
N LEU A 48 16.42 19.42 4.47
CA LEU A 48 17.77 18.94 4.17
C LEU A 48 18.69 20.07 3.68
N ALA A 49 18.18 20.99 2.87
CA ALA A 49 18.94 22.17 2.43
C ALA A 49 19.21 23.15 3.59
N GLU A 50 18.26 23.30 4.52
CA GLU A 50 18.39 24.14 5.70
C GLU A 50 19.37 23.53 6.72
N GLU A 51 19.23 22.25 7.06
CA GLU A 51 20.12 21.54 8.00
C GLU A 51 21.55 21.38 7.46
N GLY A 52 21.71 21.22 6.13
CA GLY A 52 23.02 21.22 5.47
C GLY A 52 23.78 22.56 5.58
N GLY A 53 23.07 23.67 5.76
CA GLY A 53 23.65 25.00 6.00
C GLY A 53 23.96 25.30 7.47
N VAL A 54 23.29 24.62 8.41
CA VAL A 54 23.47 24.84 9.86
C VAL A 54 24.71 24.12 10.41
N ARG A 55 25.17 23.04 9.76
CA ARG A 55 26.36 22.27 10.19
C ARG A 55 27.72 22.99 10.00
N GLY A 56 27.72 24.27 9.65
CA GLY A 56 28.92 25.13 9.60
C GLY A 56 28.88 26.31 10.57
N LYS A 57 27.89 26.37 11.47
CA LYS A 57 27.66 27.53 12.35
C LYS A 57 27.90 27.28 13.82
N PHE A 58 28.83 26.39 14.20
CA PHE A 58 29.51 26.36 15.49
C PHE A 58 30.89 25.74 15.34
#